data_AF-A0A1F3WSE7-F1
#
_entry.id   AF-A0A1F3WSE7-F1
#
_cell.length_a   1.000
_cell.length_b   1.000
_cell.length_c   1.000
_cell.angle_alpha   90.00
_cell.angle_beta   90.00
_cell.angle_gamma   90.00
#
_symmetry.space_group_name_H-M   'P 1'
#
loop_
_entity.id
_entity.type
_entity.pdbx_description
1 polymer ?
#
loop_
_entity_poly.entity_id
_entity_poly.type
_entity_poly.pdbx_seq_one_letter_code
_entity_poly.pdbx_strand_id
1 'polypeptide(L)' 'MTKKIRIANLPDFDAAEYLDSEQAIAEYLTVVLEDNDASLLAAALGDIARARGMSEIAKQSGLTR' A
#
# COMPACT_ATOMS: atom_id res chain seq x y z
N MET A 1 28.60 11.19 15.68
CA MET A 1 28.46 9.73 15.86
C MET A 1 27.18 9.28 15.17
N THR A 2 27.26 8.78 13.94
CA THR A 2 26.08 8.33 13.18
C THR A 2 25.62 6.99 13.73
N LYS A 3 24.40 6.93 14.27
CA LYS A 3 23.82 5.70 14.84
C LYS A 3 23.62 4.68 13.71
N LYS A 4 24.35 3.57 13.72
CA LYS A 4 24.16 2.47 12.76
C LYS A 4 22.90 1.69 13.13
N ILE A 5 21.95 1.56 12.19
CA ILE A 5 20.72 0.78 12.36
C ILE A 5 20.93 -0.60 11.70
N ARG A 6 20.46 -1.67 12.33
CA ARG A 6 20.48 -3.02 11.74
C ARG A 6 19.32 -3.14 10.75
N ILE A 7 19.57 -3.68 9.56
CA ILE A 7 18.56 -3.82 8.48
C ILE A 7 17.33 -4.60 8.96
N ALA A 8 17.54 -5.66 9.75
CA ALA A 8 16.46 -6.49 10.32
C ALA A 8 15.53 -5.75 11.31
N ASN A 9 15.90 -4.53 11.74
CA ASN A 9 15.06 -3.70 12.60
C ASN A 9 14.32 -2.61 11.81
N LEU A 10 14.42 -2.59 10.48
CA LEU A 10 13.63 -1.69 9.65
C LEU A 10 12.18 -2.21 9.61
N PRO A 11 11.19 -1.30 9.62
CA PRO A 11 9.81 -1.69 9.41
C PRO A 11 9.64 -2.29 8.01
N ASP A 12 8.76 -3.27 7.89
CA ASP A 12 8.34 -3.79 6.60
C ASP A 12 7.57 -2.71 5.84
N PHE A 13 7.76 -2.68 4.52
CA PHE A 13 7.03 -1.79 3.65
C PHE A 13 5.77 -2.49 3.13
N ASP A 14 4.60 -1.88 3.35
CA ASP A 14 3.34 -2.30 2.72
C ASP A 14 2.75 -1.12 1.93
N ALA A 15 2.61 -1.31 0.61
CA ALA A 15 2.04 -0.29 -0.27
C ALA A 15 0.57 0.02 0.09
N ALA A 16 -0.18 -0.97 0.59
CA ALA A 16 -1.59 -0.80 0.91
C ALA A 16 -1.84 0.26 1.99
N GLU A 17 -0.87 0.55 2.86
CA GLU A 17 -0.98 1.57 3.90
C GLU A 17 -1.04 3.01 3.37
N TYR A 18 -0.66 3.21 2.10
CA TYR A 18 -0.59 4.48 1.40
C TYR A 18 -1.69 4.65 0.34
N LEU A 19 -2.51 3.61 0.12
CA LEU A 19 -3.62 3.62 -0.85
C LEU A 19 -4.93 4.08 -0.18
N ASP A 20 -4.87 5.21 0.52
CA ASP A 20 -5.97 5.76 1.33
C ASP A 20 -6.91 6.70 0.57
N SER A 21 -6.56 7.07 -0.66
CA SER A 21 -7.33 7.95 -1.53
C SER A 21 -7.45 7.38 -2.94
N GLU A 22 -8.51 7.78 -3.64
CA GLU A 22 -8.71 7.38 -5.04
C GLU A 22 -7.59 7.88 -5.94
N GLN A 23 -7.01 9.06 -5.62
CA GLN A 23 -5.88 9.62 -6.36
C GLN A 23 -4.62 8.75 -6.19
N ALA A 24 -4.28 8.36 -4.95
CA ALA A 24 -3.13 7.48 -4.70
C ALA A 24 -3.26 6.13 -5.42
N ILE A 25 -4.48 5.57 -5.43
CA ILE A 25 -4.79 4.33 -6.17
C ILE A 25 -4.60 4.51 -7.67
N ALA A 26 -5.07 5.64 -8.24
CA ALA A 26 -4.93 5.90 -9.67
C ALA A 26 -3.47 6.06 -10.09
N GLU A 27 -2.69 6.86 -9.34
CA GLU A 27 -1.26 7.05 -9.60
C GLU A 27 -0.49 5.73 -9.49
N TYR A 28 -0.79 4.93 -8.47
CA TYR A 28 -0.18 3.61 -8.31
C TYR A 28 -0.49 2.67 -9.48
N LEU A 29 -1.74 2.60 -9.93
CA LEU A 29 -2.13 1.80 -11.09
C LEU A 29 -1.47 2.29 -12.38
N THR A 30 -1.34 3.61 -12.59
CA THR A 30 -0.66 4.16 -13.76
C THR A 30 0.77 3.65 -13.86
N VAL A 31 1.54 3.76 -12.78
CA VAL A 31 2.94 3.29 -12.76
C VAL A 31 3.03 1.79 -13.02
N VAL A 32 2.15 1.00 -12.42
CA VAL A 32 2.13 -0.46 -12.61
C VAL A 32 1.78 -0.85 -14.05
N LEU A 33 0.86 -0.12 -14.68
CA LEU A 33 0.48 -0.35 -16.08
C LEU A 33 1.61 0.02 -17.05
N GLU A 34 2.40 1.06 -16.74
CA GLU A 34 3.56 1.46 -17.56
C GLU A 34 4.65 0.38 -17.60
N ASP A 35 4.80 -0.41 -16.54
CA ASP A 35 5.78 -1.51 -16.47
C ASP A 35 5.35 -2.73 -17.32
N ASN A 36 4.07 -2.79 -17.72
CA ASN A 36 3.49 -3.83 -18.57
C ASN A 36 3.77 -5.28 -18.08
N ASP A 37 3.83 -5.47 -16.76
CA ASP A 37 3.97 -6.78 -16.11
C ASP A 37 2.64 -7.21 -15.50
N ALA A 38 2.08 -8.32 -16.01
CA ALA A 38 0.83 -8.89 -15.53
C ALA A 38 0.89 -9.36 -14.07
N SER A 39 2.05 -9.84 -13.61
CA SER A 39 2.26 -10.29 -12.22
C SER A 39 2.26 -9.09 -11.27
N LEU A 40 2.91 -7.99 -11.67
CA LEU A 40 2.91 -6.75 -10.91
C LEU A 40 1.50 -6.14 -10.85
N LEU A 41 0.77 -6.16 -11.96
CA LEU A 41 -0.63 -5.73 -12.00
C LEU A 41 -1.51 -6.53 -11.05
N ALA A 42 -1.37 -7.86 -11.03
CA ALA A 42 -2.11 -8.72 -10.11
C ALA A 42 -1.78 -8.41 -8.64
N ALA A 43 -0.51 -8.18 -8.31
CA ALA A 43 -0.09 -7.79 -6.97
C ALA A 43 -0.70 -6.45 -6.56
N ALA A 44 -0.61 -5.44 -7.42
CA ALA A 44 -1.15 -4.11 -7.18
C ALA A 44 -2.67 -4.12 -6.94
N LEU A 45 -3.42 -4.91 -7.70
CA LEU A 45 -4.85 -5.10 -7.49
C LEU A 45 -5.16 -5.73 -6.13
N GLY A 46 -4.33 -6.67 -5.67
CA GLY A 46 -4.43 -7.25 -4.33
C GLY A 46 -4.18 -6.24 -3.21
N ASP A 47 -3.20 -5.35 -3.39
CA ASP A 47 -2.88 -4.28 -2.44
C ASP A 47 -4.02 -3.26 -2.34
N ILE A 48 -4.59 -2.85 -3.48
CA ILE A 48 -5.76 -1.96 -3.53
C ILE A 48 -6.97 -2.60 -2.85
N ALA A 49 -7.23 -3.89 -3.10
CA ALA A 49 -8.33 -4.60 -2.47
C ALA A 49 -8.18 -4.65 -0.93
N ARG A 50 -6.96 -4.92 -0.43
CA ARG A 50 -6.65 -4.88 1.00
C ARG A 50 -6.85 -3.48 1.58
N ALA A 51 -6.32 -2.44 0.94
CA ALA A 51 -6.44 -1.05 1.40
C ALA A 51 -7.91 -0.61 1.55
N ARG A 52 -8.76 -0.97 0.59
CA ARG A 52 -10.21 -0.70 0.64
C ARG A 52 -10.90 -1.47 1.78
N GLY A 53 -10.55 -2.75 1.97
CA GLY A 53 -11.08 -3.56 3.07
C GLY A 53 -10.70 -3.00 4.44
N MET A 54 -9.45 -2.58 4.61
CA MET A 54 -8.95 -1.96 5.85
C MET A 54 -9.64 -0.62 6.13
N SER A 55 -9.88 0.18 5.09
CA SER A 55 -10.61 1.44 5.19
C SER A 55 -12.06 1.24 5.65
N GLU A 56 -12.72 0.19 5.16
CA GLU A 56 -14.08 -0.16 5.57
C GLU A 56 -14.13 -0.67 7.02
N ILE A 57 -13.17 -1.52 7.42
CA ILE A 57 -13.04 -2.00 8.80
C ILE A 57 -12.81 -0.84 9.77
N ALA A 58 -11.98 0.14 9.42
CA ALA A 58 -11.74 1.34 10.24
C ALA A 58 -13.04 2.15 10.45
N LYS A 59 -13.82 2.37 9.38
CA LYS A 59 -15.12 3.04 9.47
C LYS A 59 -16.11 2.29 10.36
N GLN A 60 -16.22 0.96 10.19
CA GLN A 60 -17.17 0.14 10.95
C GLN A 60 -16.81 -0.02 12.42
N SER A 61 -15.53 -0.04 12.75
CA SER A 61 -15.05 -0.19 14.14
C SER A 61 -15.07 1.12 14.94
N GLY A 62 -15.39 2.26 14.31
CA GLY A 62 -15.30 3.58 14.93
C GLY A 62 -13.86 4.02 15.25
N LEU A 63 -12.86 3.20 14.87
CA LEU A 63 -11.46 3.54 14.92
C LEU A 63 -11.14 4.37 13.68
N THR A 64 -11.23 5.69 13.83
CA THR A 64 -10.56 6.58 12.87
C THR A 64 -9.06 6.39 13.04
N ARG A 65 -8.32 6.24 11.93
CA ARG A 65 -6.86 6.13 11.93
C ARG A 65 -6.21 7.26 12.72
#